data_AF-A0A955XV48-F1
#
_entry.id   AF-A0A955XV48-F1
#
_cell.length_a   1.000
_cell.length_b   1.000
_cell.length_c   1.000
_cell.angle_alpha   90.00
_cell.angle_beta   90.00
_cell.angle_gamma   90.00
#
_symmetry.space_group_name_H-M   'P 1'
#
loop_
_entity.id
_entity.type
_entity.pdbx_description
1 polymer ?
#
loop_
_entity_poly.entity_id
_entity_poly.type
_entity_poly.pdbx_seq_one_letter_code
_entity_poly.pdbx_strand_id
1 'polypeptide(L)' 'MSDNIFAKILSGEIPCDKVLETDTVLAFRDINPAAPKHVLV' A
#
# COMPACT_ATOMS: atom_id res chain seq x y z
N MET A 1 8.96 -12.47 12.83
CA MET A 1 8.74 -11.26 12.02
C MET A 1 7.35 -11.39 11.44
N SER A 2 6.48 -10.43 11.70
CA SER A 2 5.03 -10.53 11.50
C SER A 2 4.67 -10.82 10.04
N ASP A 3 3.69 -11.70 9.81
CA ASP A 3 2.95 -11.88 8.55
C ASP A 3 2.08 -10.64 8.22
N ASN A 4 2.65 -9.45 8.33
CA ASN A 4 1.98 -8.21 8.00
C ASN A 4 2.19 -7.91 6.52
N ILE A 5 1.12 -8.05 5.73
CA ILE A 5 1.15 -7.78 4.29
C ILE A 5 1.59 -6.34 3.97
N PHE A 6 1.25 -5.36 4.80
CA PHE A 6 1.68 -3.97 4.60
C PHE A 6 3.18 -3.78 4.85
N ALA A 7 3.77 -4.54 5.78
CA ALA A 7 5.22 -4.51 5.99
C ALA A 7 5.96 -5.06 4.76
N LYS A 8 5.41 -6.09 4.12
CA LYS A 8 5.94 -6.65 2.86
C LYS A 8 5.78 -5.71 1.66
N ILE A 9 4.71 -4.92 1.65
CA ILE A 9 4.53 -3.85 0.65
C ILE A 9 5.56 -2.73 0.87
N LEU A 10 5.76 -2.29 2.12
CA LEU A 10 6.75 -1.28 2.48
C LEU A 10 8.19 -1.73 2.16
N SER A 11 8.51 -3.01 2.33
CA SER A 11 9.83 -3.57 2.00
C SER A 11 10.04 -3.84 0.50
N GLY A 12 8.99 -3.71 -0.32
CA GLY A 12 9.04 -4.03 -1.75
C GLY A 12 9.02 -5.52 -2.08
N GLU A 13 8.81 -6.41 -1.10
CA GLU A 13 8.61 -7.85 -1.33
C GLU A 13 7.31 -8.11 -2.09
N ILE A 14 6.26 -7.32 -1.82
CA ILE A 14 4.97 -7.36 -2.51
C ILE A 14 4.76 -6.04 -3.27
N PRO A 15 4.49 -6.08 -4.60
CA PRO A 15 4.22 -4.86 -5.35
C PRO A 15 2.85 -4.26 -4.99
N CYS A 16 2.71 -2.94 -5.13
CA CYS A 16 1.43 -2.23 -5.01
C CYS A 16 1.31 -1.14 -6.07
N ASP A 17 0.09 -0.69 -6.36
CA ASP A 17 -0.16 0.47 -7.24
C ASP A 17 -0.01 1.77 -6.43
N LYS A 18 1.23 2.26 -6.38
CA LYS A 18 1.64 3.44 -5.62
C LYS A 18 1.08 4.72 -6.25
N VAL A 19 0.42 5.53 -5.42
CA VAL A 19 -0.13 6.84 -5.78
C VAL A 19 0.81 7.96 -5.32
N LEU A 20 1.38 7.81 -4.13
CA LEU A 20 2.30 8.76 -3.52
C LEU A 20 3.27 8.01 -2.60
N GLU A 21 4.51 8.44 -2.54
CA GLU A 21 5.45 8.01 -1.51
C GLU A 21 6.27 9.21 -1.05
N THR A 22 6.46 9.29 0.26
CA THR A 22 7.24 10.31 0.95
C THR A 22 8.11 9.60 1.98
N ASP A 23 8.98 10.36 2.68
CA ASP A 23 9.88 9.80 3.69
C ASP A 23 9.15 9.08 4.86
N THR A 24 7.88 9.41 5.10
CA THR A 24 7.12 8.87 6.25
C THR A 24 5.79 8.22 5.88
N VAL A 25 5.36 8.31 4.63
CA VAL A 25 4.02 7.87 4.20
C VAL A 25 4.08 7.22 2.82
N LEU A 26 3.36 6.11 2.66
CA LEU A 26 3.14 5.42 1.39
C LEU A 26 1.64 5.30 1.12
N ALA A 27 1.15 5.98 0.08
CA ALA A 27 -0.24 5.85 -0.36
C ALA A 27 -0.34 4.98 -1.63
N PHE A 28 -1.24 4.01 -1.64
CA PHE A 28 -1.45 3.08 -2.75
C PHE A 28 -2.92 2.69 -2.90
N ARG A 29 -3.30 2.22 -4.09
CA ARG A 29 -4.69 1.80 -4.33
C ARG A 29 -5.01 0.52 -3.60
N ASP A 30 -6.22 0.48 -3.04
CA ASP A 30 -6.78 -0.77 -2.51
C ASP A 30 -7.01 -1.76 -3.66
N ILE A 31 -6.60 -3.02 -3.46
CA ILE A 31 -6.79 -4.10 -4.42
C ILE A 31 -8.26 -4.54 -4.52
N ASN A 32 -9.04 -4.34 -3.46
CA ASN A 32 -10.47 -4.61 -3.43
C ASN A 32 -11.26 -3.34 -3.04
N PRO A 33 -11.38 -2.38 -3.97
CA PRO A 33 -11.88 -1.05 -3.65
C PRO A 33 -13.38 -1.05 -3.29
N ALA A 34 -13.74 -0.41 -2.18
CA ALA A 34 -15.14 -0.23 -1.75
C ALA A 34 -15.85 0.95 -2.45
N ALA A 35 -15.11 1.73 -3.24
CA ALA A 35 -15.60 2.89 -3.99
C ALA A 35 -14.76 3.07 -5.28
N PRO A 36 -15.24 3.84 -6.29
CA PRO A 36 -14.51 4.02 -7.56
C PRO A 36 -13.07 4.53 -7.41
N LYS A 37 -12.78 5.23 -6.31
CA LYS A 37 -11.42 5.58 -5.90
C LYS A 37 -11.28 5.22 -4.42
N HIS A 38 -10.40 4.26 -4.11
CA HIS A 38 -10.07 3.86 -2.76
C HIS A 38 -8.55 3.76 -2.61
N VAL A 39 -7.98 4.54 -1.71
CA VAL A 39 -6.54 4.65 -1.47
C VAL A 39 -6.29 4.45 0.01
N LEU A 40 -5.33 3.58 0.32
CA LEU A 40 -4.80 3.37 1.66
C LEU A 40 -3.56 4.24 1.83
N VAL A 41 -3.33 4.75 3.04
CA VAL A 41 -2.23 5.67 3.41
C VAL A 41 -1.57 5.17 4.69
#